data_AF-A0A2V0PJC7-F1
#
_entry.id   AF-A0A2V0PJC7-F1
#
_cell.length_a   1.000
_cell.length_b   1.000
_cell.length_c   1.000
_cell.angle_alpha   90.00
_cell.angle_beta   90.00
_cell.angle_gamma   90.00
#
_symmetry.space_group_name_H-M   'P 1'
#
loop_
_entity.id
_entity.type
_entity.pdbx_description
1 polymer ?
#
loop_
_entity_poly.entity_id
_entity_poly.type
_entity_poly.pdbx_seq_one_letter_code
_entity_poly.pdbx_strand_id
1 'polypeptide(L)'
;MGDPFESVLDLEEQHIEEGFEAGRRDGLAAGLQEGRELGLQKGFEIGLEVGHYAGCVRAWRALQRLDPSALPARAERGIAALEGLLAAYPLYDPQARAHAACRTRPQPLRAWPPDQSLQDALEALRARCKAVVATMGATAAFGLAEGASGAGGAAGGGQGRQPVGGSLAF
;
A
#
# COMPACT_ATOMS: atom_id res chain seq x y z
N MET A 1 -36.72 48.61 -14.74
CA MET A 1 -36.35 48.15 -13.38
C MET A 1 -37.02 46.80 -13.22
N GLY A 2 -36.24 45.73 -13.13
CA GLY A 2 -36.78 44.39 -12.87
C GLY A 2 -37.38 44.33 -11.47
N ASP A 3 -38.35 43.43 -11.28
CA ASP A 3 -39.04 43.25 -10.00
C ASP A 3 -38.03 42.74 -8.94
N PRO A 4 -37.81 43.45 -7.83
CA PRO A 4 -36.90 43.01 -6.77
C PRO A 4 -37.26 41.63 -6.19
N PHE A 5 -38.50 41.16 -6.32
CA PHE A 5 -38.93 39.86 -5.82
C PHE A 5 -38.64 38.68 -6.75
N GLU A 6 -38.35 38.90 -8.04
CA GLU A 6 -37.96 37.81 -8.96
C GLU A 6 -36.68 37.11 -8.48
N SER A 7 -35.69 37.87 -8.02
CA SER A 7 -34.43 37.31 -7.50
C SER A 7 -34.57 36.48 -6.22
N VAL A 8 -35.66 36.66 -5.47
CA VAL A 8 -35.93 35.92 -4.23
C VAL A 8 -36.56 34.56 -4.54
N LEU A 9 -37.25 34.44 -5.68
CA LEU A 9 -37.89 33.18 -6.09
C LEU A 9 -36.87 32.13 -6.55
N ASP A 10 -35.77 32.55 -7.18
CA ASP A 10 -34.71 31.65 -7.65
C ASP A 10 -33.61 31.41 -6.60
N LEU A 11 -33.71 32.06 -5.44
CA LEU A 11 -32.66 32.04 -4.42
C LEU A 11 -32.40 30.63 -3.86
N GLU A 12 -33.45 29.83 -3.68
CA GLU A 12 -33.34 28.45 -3.19
C GLU A 12 -32.56 27.57 -4.18
N GLU A 13 -32.95 27.61 -5.46
CA GLU A 13 -32.30 26.85 -6.53
C GLU A 13 -30.82 27.25 -6.67
N GLN A 14 -30.51 28.55 -6.58
CA GLN A 14 -29.13 29.05 -6.60
C GLN A 14 -28.28 28.50 -5.44
N HIS A 15 -28.80 28.51 -4.21
CA HIS A 15 -28.05 27.97 -3.07
C HIS A 15 -27.89 26.45 -3.12
N ILE A 16 -28.85 25.73 -3.71
CA ILE A 16 -28.74 24.29 -3.95
C ILE A 16 -27.62 24.01 -4.96
N GLU A 17 -27.59 24.73 -6.07
CA GLU A 17 -26.58 24.56 -7.12
C GLU A 17 -25.18 24.97 -6.62
N GLU A 18 -25.08 26.08 -5.88
CA GLU A 18 -23.85 26.52 -5.24
C GLU A 18 -23.33 25.49 -4.22
N GLY A 19 -24.23 24.97 -3.37
CA GLY A 19 -23.89 23.94 -2.39
C GLY A 19 -23.44 22.63 -3.04
N PHE A 20 -24.10 22.23 -4.13
CA PHE A 20 -23.73 21.05 -4.90
C PHE A 20 -22.35 21.21 -5.55
N GLU A 21 -22.11 22.33 -6.23
CA GLU A 21 -20.82 22.57 -6.90
C GLU A 21 -19.67 22.72 -5.90
N ALA A 22 -19.91 23.39 -4.77
CA ALA A 22 -18.94 23.45 -3.66
C ALA A 22 -18.63 22.06 -3.12
N GLY A 23 -19.65 21.26 -2.78
CA GLY A 23 -19.49 19.90 -2.27
C GLY A 23 -18.81 18.96 -3.27
N ARG A 24 -19.14 19.08 -4.56
CA ARG A 24 -18.53 18.30 -5.64
C ARG A 24 -17.04 18.61 -5.78
N ARG A 25 -16.68 19.90 -5.78
CA ARG A 25 -15.28 20.34 -5.88
C ARG A 25 -14.47 19.88 -4.68
N ASP A 26 -14.99 20.08 -3.48
CA ASP A 26 -14.30 19.76 -2.24
C ASP A 26 -14.17 18.25 -2.06
N GLY A 27 -15.22 17.49 -2.39
CA GLY A 27 -15.20 16.02 -2.39
C GLY A 27 -14.20 15.44 -3.39
N LEU A 28 -14.06 16.02 -4.59
CA LEU A 28 -13.07 15.58 -5.57
C LEU A 28 -11.65 15.84 -5.08
N ALA A 29 -11.39 17.03 -4.52
CA ALA A 29 -10.08 17.38 -3.97
C ALA A 29 -9.70 16.47 -2.79
N ALA A 30 -10.63 16.28 -1.84
CA ALA A 30 -10.42 15.42 -0.68
C ALA A 30 -10.20 13.96 -1.08
N GLY A 31 -11.05 13.42 -1.96
CA GLY A 31 -10.93 12.03 -2.42
C GLY A 31 -9.63 11.75 -3.18
N LEU A 32 -9.13 12.72 -3.95
CA LEU A 32 -7.83 12.58 -4.64
C LEU A 32 -6.67 12.58 -3.64
N GLN A 33 -6.71 13.45 -2.64
CA GLN A 33 -5.67 13.49 -1.61
C GLN A 33 -5.67 12.20 -0.79
N GLU A 34 -6.84 11.78 -0.30
CA GLU A 34 -7.00 10.56 0.50
C GLU A 34 -6.57 9.32 -0.29
N GLY A 35 -7.02 9.18 -1.54
CA GLY A 35 -6.65 8.06 -2.40
C GLY A 35 -5.13 8.00 -2.65
N ARG A 36 -4.47 9.14 -2.79
CA ARG A 36 -3.00 9.22 -2.95
C ARG A 36 -2.27 8.80 -1.68
N GLU A 37 -2.70 9.29 -0.53
CA GLU A 37 -2.08 8.97 0.77
C GLU A 37 -2.24 7.49 1.10
N LEU A 38 -3.46 6.96 0.99
CA LEU A 38 -3.74 5.54 1.21
C LEU A 38 -2.99 4.64 0.23
N GLY A 39 -2.94 5.02 -1.06
CA GLY A 39 -2.21 4.28 -2.08
C GLY A 39 -0.71 4.23 -1.80
N LEU A 40 -0.11 5.33 -1.34
CA LEU A 40 1.29 5.38 -0.97
C LEU A 40 1.58 4.51 0.26
N GLN A 41 0.77 4.64 1.30
CA GLN A 41 0.92 3.86 2.53
C GLN A 41 0.82 2.35 2.24
N LYS A 42 -0.25 1.91 1.57
CA LYS A 42 -0.47 0.49 1.27
C LYS A 42 0.52 -0.05 0.25
N GLY A 43 0.88 0.76 -0.75
CA GLY A 43 1.93 0.40 -1.69
C GLY A 43 3.28 0.15 -1.01
N PHE A 44 3.64 0.99 -0.04
CA PHE A 44 4.86 0.82 0.74
C PHE A 44 4.82 -0.41 1.65
N GLU A 45 3.72 -0.64 2.36
CA GLU A 45 3.53 -1.84 3.20
C GLU A 45 3.72 -3.13 2.39
N ILE A 46 3.03 -3.24 1.25
CA ILE A 46 3.12 -4.42 0.37
C ILE A 46 4.51 -4.52 -0.26
N GLY A 47 5.07 -3.42 -0.75
CA GLY A 47 6.39 -3.39 -1.36
C GLY A 47 7.50 -3.83 -0.41
N LEU A 48 7.44 -3.38 0.85
CA LEU A 48 8.36 -3.82 1.91
C LEU A 48 8.24 -5.32 2.16
N GLU A 49 7.03 -5.84 2.27
CA GLU A 49 6.81 -7.26 2.53
C GLU A 49 7.31 -8.15 1.40
N VAL A 50 6.98 -7.82 0.14
CA VAL A 50 7.46 -8.58 -1.02
C VAL A 50 8.98 -8.45 -1.16
N GLY A 51 9.53 -7.26 -0.92
CA GLY A 51 10.96 -7.01 -0.92
C GLY A 51 11.70 -7.82 0.17
N HIS A 52 11.10 -7.95 1.35
CA HIS A 52 11.62 -8.78 2.44
C HIS A 52 11.74 -10.25 2.01
N TYR A 53 10.68 -10.83 1.42
CA TYR A 53 10.72 -12.21 0.92
C TYR A 53 11.78 -12.40 -0.17
N ALA A 54 11.90 -11.46 -1.10
CA ALA A 54 12.95 -11.49 -2.12
C ALA A 54 14.36 -11.42 -1.51
N GLY A 55 14.55 -10.62 -0.47
CA GLY A 55 15.79 -10.56 0.31
C GLY A 55 16.13 -11.89 0.98
N CYS A 56 15.16 -12.51 1.66
CA CYS A 56 15.32 -13.81 2.30
C CYS A 56 15.75 -14.89 1.31
N VAL A 57 15.06 -14.98 0.18
CA VAL A 57 15.42 -15.90 -0.92
C VAL A 57 16.86 -15.68 -1.37
N ARG A 58 17.25 -14.43 -1.66
CA ARG A 58 18.62 -14.10 -2.10
C ARG A 58 19.65 -14.50 -1.05
N ALA A 59 19.38 -14.24 0.23
CA ALA A 59 20.25 -14.61 1.34
C ALA A 59 20.40 -16.13 1.46
N TRP A 60 19.30 -16.88 1.41
CA TRP A 60 19.34 -18.36 1.46
C TRP A 60 20.08 -18.95 0.28
N ARG A 61 19.89 -18.42 -0.93
CA ARG A 61 20.65 -18.85 -2.12
C ARG A 61 22.13 -18.52 -2.02
N ALA A 62 22.48 -17.38 -1.43
CA ALA A 62 23.89 -17.05 -1.18
C ALA A 62 24.51 -18.00 -0.16
N LEU A 63 23.78 -18.33 0.91
CA LEU A 63 24.23 -19.28 1.93
C LEU A 63 24.47 -20.67 1.35
N GLN A 64 23.57 -21.19 0.52
CA GLN A 64 23.74 -22.48 -0.18
C GLN A 64 24.99 -22.53 -1.06
N ARG A 65 25.37 -21.41 -1.69
CA ARG A 65 26.58 -21.35 -2.52
C ARG A 65 27.87 -21.35 -1.69
N LEU A 66 27.83 -20.78 -0.49
CA LEU A 66 28.97 -20.73 0.42
C LEU A 66 29.15 -22.06 1.15
N ASP A 67 28.04 -22.63 1.62
CA ASP A 67 28.00 -23.91 2.31
C ASP A 67 26.72 -24.68 1.93
N PRO A 68 26.83 -25.75 1.12
CA PRO A 68 25.70 -26.58 0.74
C PRO A 68 25.01 -27.28 1.92
N SER A 69 25.68 -27.40 3.08
CA SER A 69 25.15 -28.05 4.28
C SER A 69 24.44 -27.08 5.24
N ALA A 70 24.56 -25.77 5.00
CA ALA A 70 24.01 -24.74 5.89
C ALA A 70 22.47 -24.68 5.90
N LEU A 71 21.80 -25.21 4.87
CA LEU A 71 20.34 -25.31 4.81
C LEU A 71 19.89 -26.77 4.70
N PRO A 72 18.78 -27.15 5.35
CA PRO A 72 18.25 -28.49 5.22
C PRO A 72 17.76 -28.74 3.80
N ALA A 73 18.04 -29.92 3.23
CA ALA A 73 17.61 -30.29 1.87
C ALA A 73 16.09 -30.14 1.64
N ARG A 74 15.30 -30.26 2.71
CA ARG A 74 13.83 -30.05 2.67
C ARG A 74 13.45 -28.59 2.34
N ALA A 75 14.27 -27.61 2.74
CA ALA A 75 14.01 -26.20 2.50
C ALA A 75 14.15 -25.81 1.03
N GLU A 76 14.99 -26.49 0.24
CA GLU A 76 15.25 -26.14 -1.16
C GLU A 76 13.98 -26.05 -2.01
N ARG A 77 13.11 -27.07 -1.90
CA ARG A 77 11.83 -27.09 -2.64
C ARG A 77 10.93 -25.92 -2.24
N GLY A 78 10.96 -25.55 -0.96
CA GLY A 78 10.19 -24.41 -0.46
C GLY A 78 10.74 -23.07 -0.95
N ILE A 79 12.07 -22.92 -0.98
CA ILE A 79 12.76 -21.73 -1.51
C ILE A 79 12.46 -21.55 -3.00
N ALA A 80 12.56 -22.62 -3.79
CA ALA A 80 12.24 -22.59 -5.22
C ALA A 80 10.76 -22.26 -5.49
N ALA A 81 9.84 -22.78 -4.67
CA ALA A 81 8.43 -22.42 -4.76
C ALA A 81 8.17 -20.95 -4.41
N LEU A 82 8.85 -20.42 -3.38
CA LEU A 82 8.76 -19.00 -3.00
C LEU A 82 9.31 -18.09 -4.10
N GLU A 83 10.43 -18.45 -4.73
CA GLU A 83 10.98 -17.78 -5.91
C GLU A 83 9.97 -17.72 -7.06
N GLY A 84 9.30 -18.84 -7.34
CA GLY A 84 8.26 -18.90 -8.39
C GLY A 84 7.08 -17.97 -8.11
N LEU A 85 6.63 -17.89 -6.85
CA LEU A 85 5.57 -16.97 -6.43
C LEU A 85 6.01 -15.51 -6.54
N LEU A 86 7.24 -15.19 -6.13
CA LEU A 86 7.79 -13.83 -6.23
C LEU A 86 7.93 -13.37 -7.68
N ALA A 87 8.38 -14.26 -8.57
CA ALA A 87 8.48 -13.96 -10.00
C ALA A 87 7.12 -13.75 -10.67
N ALA A 88 6.05 -14.34 -10.12
CA ALA A 88 4.69 -14.19 -10.62
C ALA A 88 3.94 -12.99 -10.00
N TYR A 89 4.46 -12.39 -8.93
CA TYR A 89 3.77 -11.32 -8.20
C TYR A 89 3.79 -10.00 -9.00
N PRO A 90 2.63 -9.36 -9.24
CA PRO A 90 2.53 -8.16 -10.09
C PRO A 90 2.95 -6.89 -9.34
N LEU A 91 4.26 -6.66 -9.21
CA LEU A 91 4.82 -5.50 -8.49
C LEU A 91 4.57 -4.14 -9.18
N TYR A 92 4.53 -4.11 -10.51
CA TYR A 92 4.52 -2.85 -11.28
C TYR A 92 3.14 -2.46 -11.82
N ASP A 93 2.19 -3.40 -11.88
CA ASP A 93 0.83 -3.10 -12.33
C ASP A 93 -0.20 -4.02 -11.64
N PRO A 94 -0.56 -3.73 -10.38
CA PRO A 94 -1.61 -4.45 -9.68
C PRO A 94 -3.00 -4.23 -10.32
N GLN A 95 -3.13 -3.23 -11.20
CA GLN A 95 -4.36 -2.84 -11.89
C GLN A 95 -4.38 -3.29 -13.35
N ALA A 96 -3.47 -4.16 -13.80
CA ALA A 96 -3.37 -4.59 -15.20
C ALA A 96 -4.69 -5.17 -15.77
N ARG A 97 -5.61 -5.63 -14.90
CA ARG A 97 -6.98 -6.04 -15.26
C ARG A 97 -7.86 -4.87 -15.77
N ALA A 98 -7.62 -3.64 -15.32
CA ALA A 98 -8.38 -2.44 -15.71
C ALA A 98 -7.81 -1.74 -16.96
N HIS A 99 -6.51 -1.89 -17.24
CA HIS A 99 -5.84 -1.22 -18.37
C HIS A 99 -5.66 -2.08 -19.63
N ALA A 100 -5.99 -3.38 -19.58
CA ALA A 100 -5.92 -4.26 -20.75
C ALA A 100 -6.80 -3.82 -21.94
N ALA A 101 -7.75 -2.90 -21.73
CA ALA A 101 -8.58 -2.34 -22.79
C ALA A 101 -7.90 -1.21 -23.60
N CYS A 102 -6.77 -0.63 -23.18
CA CYS A 102 -6.33 0.65 -23.78
C CYS A 102 -4.83 0.85 -24.08
N ARG A 103 -3.91 -0.11 -23.92
CA ARG A 103 -2.51 0.13 -24.37
C ARG A 103 -1.84 -1.06 -25.07
N THR A 104 -1.42 -0.77 -26.30
CA THR A 104 -0.57 -1.53 -27.20
C THR A 104 0.86 -1.66 -26.64
N ARG A 105 1.14 -2.71 -25.86
CA ARG A 105 2.51 -3.22 -25.74
C ARG A 105 2.50 -4.72 -25.45
N PRO A 106 3.19 -5.56 -26.23
CA PRO A 106 3.31 -6.97 -25.91
C PRO A 106 4.37 -7.09 -24.82
N GLN A 107 3.98 -7.42 -23.58
CA GLN A 107 4.91 -8.02 -22.63
C GLN A 107 4.50 -9.46 -22.39
N PRO A 108 5.38 -10.44 -22.61
CA PRO A 108 5.16 -11.82 -22.19
C PRO A 108 5.54 -11.94 -20.71
N LEU A 109 4.94 -11.12 -19.84
CA LEU A 109 4.93 -11.46 -18.41
C LEU A 109 3.79 -12.46 -18.25
N ARG A 110 4.11 -13.64 -17.73
CA ARG A 110 3.17 -14.72 -17.42
C ARG A 110 1.84 -14.13 -16.98
N ALA A 111 0.81 -14.35 -17.79
CA ALA A 111 -0.51 -13.81 -17.54
C ALA A 111 -0.95 -14.19 -16.13
N TRP A 112 -1.23 -13.17 -15.31
CA TRP A 112 -1.81 -13.34 -13.99
C TRP A 112 -3.13 -14.12 -14.13
N PRO A 113 -3.38 -15.18 -13.34
CA PRO A 113 -4.60 -15.95 -13.45
C PRO A 113 -5.83 -15.03 -13.31
N PRO A 114 -6.84 -15.16 -14.19
CA PRO A 114 -7.99 -14.26 -14.24
C PRO A 114 -8.87 -14.30 -12.98
N ASP A 115 -8.63 -15.23 -12.06
CA ASP A 115 -9.48 -15.43 -10.86
C ASP A 115 -8.75 -15.14 -9.54
N GLN A 116 -7.44 -14.92 -9.55
CA GLN A 116 -6.68 -14.73 -8.31
C GLN A 116 -6.64 -13.25 -7.89
N SER A 117 -6.93 -12.96 -6.62
CA SER A 117 -6.78 -11.60 -6.08
C SER A 117 -5.30 -11.29 -5.74
N LEU A 118 -4.92 -10.00 -5.71
CA LEU A 118 -3.58 -9.57 -5.26
C LEU A 118 -3.35 -9.96 -3.79
N GLN A 119 -4.42 -9.99 -2.99
CA GLN A 119 -4.36 -10.37 -1.58
C GLN A 119 -4.03 -11.86 -1.45
N ASP A 120 -4.70 -12.72 -2.22
CA ASP A 120 -4.42 -14.17 -2.20
C ASP A 120 -2.96 -14.46 -2.60
N ALA A 121 -2.44 -13.68 -3.56
CA ALA A 121 -1.05 -13.76 -3.99
C ALA A 121 -0.07 -13.48 -2.85
N LEU A 122 -0.35 -12.42 -2.08
CA LEU A 122 0.45 -12.00 -0.95
C LEU A 122 0.32 -12.99 0.20
N GLU A 123 -0.87 -13.54 0.42
CA GLU A 123 -1.10 -14.61 1.40
C GLU A 123 -0.37 -15.90 1.02
N ALA A 124 -0.31 -16.25 -0.26
CA ALA A 124 0.49 -17.38 -0.73
C ALA A 124 1.99 -17.17 -0.47
N LEU A 125 2.49 -15.94 -0.69
CA LEU A 125 3.88 -15.57 -0.33
C LEU A 125 4.13 -15.70 1.17
N ARG A 126 3.26 -15.13 2.01
CA ARG A 126 3.32 -15.23 3.49
C ARG A 126 3.35 -16.68 3.95
N ALA A 127 2.37 -17.48 3.50
CA ALA A 127 2.24 -18.88 3.87
C ALA A 127 3.46 -19.69 3.44
N ARG A 128 3.97 -19.45 2.22
CA ARG A 128 5.14 -20.16 1.72
C ARG A 128 6.41 -19.78 2.46
N CYS A 129 6.65 -18.49 2.70
CA CYS A 129 7.80 -18.01 3.47
C CYS A 129 7.81 -18.61 4.87
N LYS A 130 6.66 -18.55 5.57
CA LYS A 130 6.50 -19.17 6.90
C LYS A 130 6.82 -20.66 6.89
N ALA A 131 6.35 -21.40 5.88
CA ALA A 131 6.65 -22.82 5.74
C ALA A 131 8.15 -23.08 5.52
N VAL A 132 8.83 -22.26 4.72
CA VAL A 132 10.29 -22.37 4.50
C VAL A 132 11.04 -22.13 5.80
N VAL A 133 10.73 -21.06 6.53
CA VAL A 133 11.42 -20.75 7.78
C VAL A 133 11.17 -21.82 8.85
N ALA A 134 9.95 -22.36 8.92
CA ALA A 134 9.65 -23.49 9.80
C ALA A 134 10.49 -24.74 9.47
N THR A 135 10.79 -25.01 8.19
CA THR A 135 11.68 -26.13 7.83
C THR A 135 13.13 -25.94 8.27
N MET A 136 13.55 -24.70 8.54
CA MET A 136 14.87 -24.37 9.06
C MET A 136 14.93 -24.38 10.59
N GLY A 137 13.82 -24.74 11.27
CA GLY A 137 13.75 -24.75 12.73
C GLY A 137 13.61 -23.37 13.38
N ALA A 138 13.32 -22.33 12.59
CA ALA A 138 13.09 -20.98 13.08
C ALA A 138 11.60 -20.62 13.01
N THR A 139 11.16 -19.69 13.87
CA THR A 139 9.85 -19.06 13.79
C THR A 139 9.97 -17.71 13.08
N ALA A 140 9.33 -17.56 11.92
CA ALA A 140 9.25 -16.28 11.23
C ALA A 140 8.04 -15.48 11.73
N ALA A 141 8.28 -14.25 12.20
CA ALA A 141 7.26 -13.22 12.33
C ALA A 141 7.75 -11.99 11.55
N PHE A 142 7.05 -11.63 10.47
CA PHE A 142 7.18 -10.32 9.85
C PHE A 142 6.12 -9.41 10.48
N GLY A 143 6.58 -8.45 11.27
CA GLY A 143 5.74 -7.41 11.85
C GLY A 143 6.28 -6.06 11.43
N LEU A 144 5.53 -5.31 10.63
CA LEU A 144 5.69 -3.86 10.62
C LEU A 144 5.13 -3.40 11.96
N ALA A 145 5.97 -2.80 12.82
CA ALA A 145 5.45 -2.08 13.97
C ALA A 145 4.38 -1.12 13.45
N GLU A 146 3.15 -1.18 14.00
CA GLU A 146 2.10 -0.21 13.69
C GLU A 146 2.63 1.19 14.04
N GLY A 147 3.18 1.86 13.03
CA GLY A 147 3.65 3.22 13.14
C GLY A 147 2.43 4.13 13.24
N ALA A 148 2.14 4.54 14.47
CA ALA A 148 1.45 5.77 14.84
C ALA A 148 0.36 6.25 13.88
N SER A 149 -0.86 5.77 14.14
CA SER A 149 -2.05 6.55 13.86
C SER A 149 -1.96 7.91 14.57
N GLY A 150 -2.12 9.00 13.80
CA GLY A 150 -2.58 10.30 14.30
C GLY A 150 -1.52 11.35 14.65
N ALA A 151 -1.41 12.38 13.81
CA ALA A 151 -1.61 13.79 14.18
C ALA A 151 -1.19 14.71 13.02
N GLY A 152 -2.12 14.95 12.10
CA GLY A 152 -2.05 16.04 11.10
C GLY A 152 -3.19 17.03 11.31
N GLY A 153 -3.45 17.40 12.56
CA GLY A 153 -4.40 18.45 12.91
C GLY A 153 -3.84 19.83 12.54
N ALA A 154 -4.66 20.61 11.85
CA ALA A 154 -4.39 21.96 11.39
C ALA A 154 -3.78 22.85 12.48
N ALA A 155 -2.67 23.52 12.14
CA ALA A 155 -2.13 24.65 12.90
C ALA A 155 -2.31 25.94 12.08
N GLY A 156 -3.12 26.85 12.62
CA GLY A 156 -3.32 28.18 12.06
C GLY A 156 -4.17 29.08 12.94
N GLY A 157 -3.60 29.52 14.08
CA GLY A 157 -4.05 30.75 14.75
C GLY A 157 -4.17 30.69 16.27
N GLY A 158 -3.43 31.56 16.97
CA GLY A 158 -3.83 32.06 18.29
C GLY A 158 -2.84 31.87 19.45
N GLN A 159 -1.99 32.88 19.64
CA GLN A 159 -1.17 33.23 20.80
C GLN A 159 -1.63 32.69 22.19
N GLY A 160 -0.67 32.29 23.03
CA GLY A 160 -0.87 32.28 24.48
C GLY A 160 0.15 31.51 25.33
N ARG A 161 1.14 32.24 25.87
CA ARG A 161 1.88 32.01 27.13
C ARG A 161 2.88 30.83 27.26
N GLN A 162 4.14 31.21 27.52
CA GLN A 162 5.14 30.41 28.25
C GLN A 162 4.72 30.22 29.73
N PRO A 163 5.22 29.17 30.43
CA PRO A 163 6.44 29.36 31.22
C PRO A 163 7.43 28.18 31.25
N VAL A 164 8.70 28.59 31.40
CA VAL A 164 9.90 28.00 32.02
C VAL A 164 9.79 26.60 32.67
N GLY A 165 10.74 25.72 32.34
CA GLY A 165 11.07 24.53 33.12
C GLY A 165 11.96 23.55 32.35
N GLY A 166 13.28 23.67 32.52
CA GLY A 166 14.24 22.78 31.88
C GLY A 166 14.34 21.41 32.55
N SER A 167 14.69 20.39 31.78
CA SER A 167 15.77 19.44 32.12
C SER A 167 16.09 18.59 30.89
N LEU A 168 17.36 18.57 30.53
CA LEU A 168 17.97 17.58 29.64
C LEU A 168 18.00 16.21 30.32
N ALA A 169 17.77 15.15 29.56
CA ALA A 169 18.30 13.83 29.83
C ALA A 169 18.53 13.11 28.49
N PHE A 170 19.63 12.38 28.44
CA PHE A 170 20.33 11.79 27.28
C PHE A 170 19.46 10.94 26.34
#